data_AF-A0A7R9BAC5-F1
#
_entry.id   AF-A0A7R9BAC5-F1
#
_cell.length_a   1.000
_cell.length_b   1.000
_cell.length_c   1.000
_cell.angle_alpha   90.00
_cell.angle_beta   90.00
_cell.angle_gamma   90.00
#
_symmetry.space_group_name_H-M   'P 1'
#
loop_
_entity.id
_entity.type
_entity.pdbx_description
1 polymer ?
#
loop_
_entity_poly.entity_id
_entity_poly.type
_entity_poly.pdbx_seq_one_letter_code
_entity_poly.pdbx_strand_id
1 'polypeptide(L)'
;VKYEKKYHLEQHKNTAMHINNSGKKTGSQPVFPKVNDTDKTQEQFSADLCSAMVAANIPWKKLENLDFNDFLNKYTNMKIPDESTLRKHYLHSTYLSVIQTFDEEQAVAITEANTAHLLLKCQCGSGIRKKQFWKSSWSNHSFR
;
A
#
# COMPACT_ATOMS: atom_id res chain seq x y z
N VAL A 1 15.43 -18.48 41.19
CA VAL A 1 15.25 -17.38 40.21
C VAL A 1 16.12 -16.20 40.62
N LYS A 2 17.00 -15.74 39.71
CA LYS A 2 18.05 -14.71 39.87
C LYS A 2 17.64 -13.52 40.75
N TYR A 3 18.15 -13.46 41.97
CA TYR A 3 18.03 -12.30 42.87
C TYR A 3 18.73 -11.07 42.30
N GLU A 4 19.76 -11.27 41.45
CA GLU A 4 20.52 -10.15 40.91
C GLU A 4 19.73 -9.23 39.97
N LYS A 5 18.75 -9.79 39.26
CA LYS A 5 17.98 -9.01 38.29
C LYS A 5 17.04 -7.99 38.95
N LYS A 6 16.63 -8.23 40.19
CA LYS A 6 15.68 -7.34 40.90
C LYS A 6 16.37 -6.07 41.41
N TYR A 7 17.57 -6.19 41.99
CA TYR A 7 18.27 -5.01 42.53
C TYR A 7 18.69 -4.03 41.44
N HIS A 8 19.10 -4.52 40.27
CA HIS A 8 19.45 -3.66 39.14
C HIS A 8 18.26 -2.86 38.63
N LEU A 9 17.06 -3.46 38.63
CA LEU A 9 15.83 -2.78 38.23
C LEU A 9 15.40 -1.73 39.27
N GLU A 10 15.61 -2.00 40.56
CA GLU A 10 15.38 -1.01 41.63
C GLU A 10 16.35 0.16 41.56
N GLN A 11 17.65 -0.11 41.36
CA GLN A 11 18.65 0.96 41.16
C GLN A 11 18.36 1.79 39.91
N HIS A 12 17.92 1.17 38.81
CA HIS A 12 17.55 1.88 37.60
C HIS A 12 16.41 2.88 37.82
N LYS A 13 15.36 2.50 38.55
CA LYS A 13 14.22 3.39 38.88
C LYS A 13 14.64 4.61 39.70
N ASN A 14 15.65 4.42 40.56
CA ASN A 14 16.17 5.46 41.44
C ASN A 14 17.33 6.25 40.82
N THR A 15 17.73 5.93 39.59
CA THR A 15 18.79 6.66 38.88
C THR A 15 18.28 8.05 38.48
N ALA A 16 19.14 9.07 38.61
CA ALA A 16 18.82 10.47 38.27
C ALA A 16 18.21 10.65 36.86
N MET A 17 18.61 9.81 35.91
CA MET A 17 18.05 9.80 34.55
C MET A 17 16.56 9.39 34.51
N HIS A 18 16.15 8.38 35.28
CA HIS A 18 14.75 7.96 35.36
C HIS A 18 13.90 9.01 36.10
N ILE A 19 14.43 9.57 37.19
CA ILE A 19 13.77 10.64 37.97
C ILE A 19 13.59 11.92 37.13
N ASN A 20 14.59 12.31 36.33
CA ASN A 20 14.50 13.49 35.46
C ASN A 20 13.59 13.30 34.25
N ASN A 21 13.33 12.06 33.82
CA ASN A 21 12.42 11.78 32.71
C ASN A 21 10.98 11.51 33.19
N SER A 22 10.76 10.98 34.40
CA SER A 22 9.41 10.72 34.93
C SER A 22 8.62 11.99 35.25
N GLY A 23 9.30 13.12 35.49
CA GLY A 23 8.67 14.44 35.66
C GLY A 23 8.36 15.19 34.37
N LYS A 24 8.90 14.74 33.22
CA LYS A 24 8.56 15.30 31.92
C LYS A 24 7.22 14.69 31.53
N LYS A 25 6.13 15.44 31.73
CA LYS A 25 4.88 15.15 31.02
C LYS A 25 5.24 15.10 29.55
N THR A 26 5.28 13.90 28.98
CA THR A 26 5.27 13.71 27.54
C THR A 26 3.91 14.19 27.08
N GLY A 27 3.79 15.50 26.90
CA GLY A 27 3.01 16.05 25.82
C GLY A 27 3.64 15.54 24.52
N SER A 28 3.53 14.23 24.29
CA SER A 28 3.54 13.65 22.96
C SER A 28 2.26 14.17 22.33
N GLN A 29 2.27 15.44 21.96
CA GLN A 29 1.61 15.79 20.73
C GLN A 29 2.25 14.83 19.72
N PRO A 30 1.49 13.89 19.15
CA PRO A 30 2.05 13.17 18.04
C PRO A 30 2.42 14.24 17.01
N VAL A 31 3.66 14.19 16.52
CA VAL A 31 4.12 15.03 15.41
C VAL A 31 3.44 14.51 14.14
N PHE A 32 2.11 14.53 14.13
CA PHE A 32 1.34 14.47 12.92
C PHE A 32 1.12 15.93 12.52
N PRO A 33 1.54 16.34 11.31
CA PRO A 33 1.12 17.62 10.78
C PRO A 33 -0.41 17.69 10.86
N LYS A 34 -0.95 18.80 11.36
CA LYS A 34 -2.37 19.10 11.20
C LYS A 34 -2.65 19.16 9.70
N VAL A 35 -3.40 18.18 9.20
CA VAL A 35 -3.86 18.10 7.82
C VAL A 35 -4.83 19.26 7.59
N ASN A 36 -4.40 20.29 6.89
CA ASN A 36 -5.25 21.36 6.36
C ASN A 36 -5.93 20.84 5.07
N ASP A 37 -7.08 21.37 4.66
CA ASP A 37 -7.81 20.85 3.49
C ASP A 37 -7.05 20.97 2.14
N THR A 38 -5.96 21.75 2.08
CA THR A 38 -4.99 21.75 0.97
C THR A 38 -4.12 20.49 0.90
N ASP A 39 -4.05 19.70 1.97
CA ASP A 39 -3.19 18.53 2.07
C ASP A 39 -3.76 17.32 1.33
N LYS A 40 -5.09 17.24 1.12
CA LYS A 40 -5.68 16.07 0.44
C LYS A 40 -5.19 15.92 -1.00
N THR A 41 -5.07 17.01 -1.75
CA THR A 41 -4.54 16.97 -3.12
C THR A 41 -3.06 16.61 -3.13
N GLN A 42 -2.28 17.12 -2.18
CA GLN A 42 -0.86 16.82 -2.01
C GLN A 42 -0.61 15.37 -1.58
N GLU A 43 -1.44 14.84 -0.69
CA GLU A 43 -1.41 13.45 -0.26
C GLU A 43 -1.75 12.52 -1.42
N GLN A 44 -2.80 12.83 -2.19
CA GLN A 44 -3.18 12.07 -3.38
C GLN A 44 -2.06 12.07 -4.42
N PHE A 45 -1.49 13.25 -4.72
CA PHE A 45 -0.35 13.37 -5.64
C PHE A 45 0.85 12.54 -5.17
N SER A 46 1.16 12.57 -3.87
CA SER A 46 2.28 11.82 -3.31
C SER A 46 2.05 10.30 -3.40
N ALA A 47 0.81 9.86 -3.18
CA ALA A 47 0.42 8.46 -3.35
C ALA A 47 0.48 8.01 -4.82
N ASP A 48 -0.02 8.83 -5.74
CA ASP A 48 0.00 8.54 -7.18
C ASP A 48 1.45 8.51 -7.71
N LEU A 49 2.29 9.44 -7.28
CA LEU A 49 3.73 9.45 -7.60
C LEU A 49 4.43 8.19 -7.08
N CYS A 50 4.14 7.80 -5.84
CA CYS A 50 4.66 6.57 -5.24
C CYS A 50 4.32 5.34 -6.10
N SER A 51 3.04 5.19 -6.45
CA SER A 51 2.54 4.10 -7.28
C SER A 51 3.20 4.06 -8.65
N ALA A 52 3.27 5.21 -9.34
CA ALA A 52 3.87 5.31 -10.66
C ALA A 52 5.37 4.93 -10.67
N MET A 53 6.13 5.40 -9.67
CA MET A 53 7.56 5.05 -9.57
C MET A 53 7.78 3.57 -9.26
N VAL A 54 6.95 2.96 -8.41
CA VAL A 54 7.01 1.51 -8.11
C VAL A 54 6.66 0.70 -9.35
N ALA A 55 5.57 1.06 -10.05
CA ALA A 55 5.15 0.39 -11.28
C ALA A 55 6.20 0.49 -12.40
N ALA A 56 6.89 1.63 -12.52
CA ALA A 56 7.97 1.83 -13.46
C ALA A 56 9.34 1.28 -12.99
N ASN A 57 9.40 0.66 -11.81
CA ASN A 57 10.63 0.16 -11.18
C ASN A 57 11.74 1.24 -11.07
N ILE A 58 11.36 2.48 -10.76
CA ILE A 58 12.28 3.61 -10.64
C ILE A 58 12.65 3.82 -9.16
N PRO A 59 13.95 3.74 -8.79
CA PRO A 59 14.37 3.99 -7.42
C PRO A 59 14.08 5.44 -6.97
N TRP A 60 13.52 5.58 -5.78
CA TRP A 60 13.14 6.89 -5.24
C TRP A 60 14.31 7.82 -4.94
N LYS A 61 15.52 7.30 -4.77
CA LYS A 61 16.76 8.09 -4.69
C LYS A 61 16.91 9.09 -5.85
N LYS A 62 16.30 8.81 -7.00
CA LYS A 62 16.31 9.74 -8.14
C LYS A 62 15.59 11.07 -7.86
N LEU A 63 14.66 11.11 -6.90
CA LEU A 63 13.99 12.34 -6.46
C LEU A 63 14.90 13.30 -5.69
N GLU A 64 16.04 12.81 -5.17
CA GLU A 64 17.05 13.65 -4.51
C GLU A 64 17.94 14.39 -5.52
N ASN A 65 17.90 14.02 -6.81
CA ASN A 65 18.59 14.76 -7.84
C ASN A 65 17.87 16.10 -8.09
N LEU A 66 18.59 17.21 -7.94
CA LEU A 66 18.03 18.55 -8.06
C LEU A 66 17.41 18.81 -9.44
N ASP A 67 18.07 18.45 -10.54
CA ASP A 67 17.55 18.69 -11.89
C ASP A 67 16.23 17.95 -12.13
N PHE A 68 16.14 16.69 -11.66
CA PHE A 68 14.93 15.89 -11.76
C PHE A 68 13.81 16.44 -10.86
N ASN A 69 14.15 16.84 -9.63
CA ASN A 69 13.22 17.42 -8.68
C ASN A 69 12.64 18.75 -9.21
N ASP A 70 13.51 19.62 -9.72
CA ASP A 70 13.16 20.92 -10.30
C ASP A 70 12.30 20.76 -11.55
N PHE A 71 12.63 19.79 -12.41
CA PHE A 71 11.78 19.43 -13.54
C PHE A 71 10.37 19.07 -13.08
N LEU A 72 10.23 18.17 -12.11
CA LEU A 72 8.92 17.75 -11.62
C LEU A 72 8.17 18.92 -10.96
N ASN A 73 8.81 19.66 -10.06
CA ASN A 73 8.22 20.84 -9.42
C ASN A 73 7.69 21.85 -10.45
N LYS A 74 8.45 22.10 -11.53
CA LYS A 74 8.09 23.06 -12.58
C LYS A 74 6.79 22.69 -13.30
N TYR A 75 6.56 21.42 -13.57
CA TYR A 75 5.40 20.97 -14.35
C TYR A 75 4.20 20.58 -13.49
N THR A 76 4.42 20.14 -12.25
CA THR A 76 3.31 19.75 -11.35
C THR A 76 2.81 20.91 -10.52
N ASN A 77 3.64 21.93 -10.24
CA ASN A 77 3.38 22.97 -9.23
C ASN A 77 3.05 22.39 -7.84
N MET A 78 3.47 21.15 -7.58
CA MET A 78 3.27 20.44 -6.32
C MET A 78 4.61 20.17 -5.67
N LYS A 79 4.64 20.13 -4.34
CA LYS A 79 5.87 19.83 -3.61
C LYS A 79 6.25 18.38 -3.82
N ILE A 80 7.43 18.10 -4.34
CA ILE A 80 7.89 16.72 -4.47
C ILE A 80 8.23 16.15 -3.07
N PRO A 81 7.65 14.99 -2.69
CA PRO A 81 7.97 14.34 -1.43
C PRO A 81 9.40 13.77 -1.45
N ASP A 82 10.06 13.79 -0.30
CA ASP A 82 11.37 13.15 -0.14
C ASP A 82 11.25 11.62 -0.09
N GLU A 83 12.38 10.97 -0.36
CA GLU A 83 12.49 9.51 -0.37
C GLU A 83 12.03 8.87 0.97
N SER A 84 12.32 9.52 2.10
CA SER A 84 11.92 9.03 3.41
C SER A 84 10.41 9.15 3.62
N THR A 85 9.78 10.22 3.16
CA THR A 85 8.32 10.38 3.23
C THR A 85 7.59 9.33 2.41
N LEU A 86 8.04 9.02 1.20
CA LEU A 86 7.47 7.95 0.37
C LEU A 86 7.55 6.58 1.06
N ARG A 87 8.71 6.24 1.64
CA ARG A 87 8.91 4.98 2.38
C ARG A 87 8.00 4.83 3.59
N LYS A 88 7.81 5.90 4.36
CA LYS A 88 7.11 5.83 5.65
C LYS A 88 5.59 5.82 5.49
N HIS A 89 5.06 6.64 4.58
CA HIS A 89 3.63 6.92 4.56
C HIS A 89 2.89 6.23 3.40
N TYR A 90 3.54 6.03 2.25
CA TYR A 90 2.85 5.62 1.03
C TYR A 90 3.19 4.18 0.60
N LEU A 91 4.44 3.75 0.78
CA LEU A 91 4.92 2.43 0.33
C LEU A 91 4.04 1.27 0.81
N HIS A 92 3.75 1.25 2.11
CA HIS A 92 3.01 0.15 2.72
C HIS A 92 1.59 0.05 2.15
N SER A 93 0.92 1.19 2.00
CA SER A 93 -0.43 1.25 1.42
C SER A 93 -0.45 0.78 -0.03
N THR A 94 0.53 1.21 -0.85
CA THR A 94 0.65 0.77 -2.25
C THR A 94 0.87 -0.74 -2.38
N TYR A 95 1.67 -1.33 -1.48
CA TYR A 95 1.93 -2.76 -1.51
C TYR A 95 0.68 -3.58 -1.13
N LEU A 96 -0.03 -3.14 -0.09
CA LEU A 96 -1.27 -3.80 0.34
C LEU A 96 -2.35 -3.75 -0.73
N SER A 97 -2.51 -2.61 -1.42
CA SER A 97 -3.52 -2.50 -2.48
C SER A 97 -3.23 -3.46 -3.63
N VAL A 98 -1.96 -3.62 -4.02
CA VAL A 98 -1.55 -4.54 -5.08
C VAL A 98 -1.79 -6.01 -4.69
N ILE A 99 -1.46 -6.40 -3.46
CA ILE A 99 -1.77 -7.76 -2.97
C ILE A 99 -3.28 -8.00 -3.02
N GLN A 100 -4.06 -7.06 -2.50
CA GLN A 100 -5.51 -7.19 -2.46
C GLN A 100 -6.10 -7.33 -3.86
N THR A 101 -5.62 -6.57 -4.84
CA THR A 101 -6.07 -6.72 -6.23
C THR A 101 -5.74 -8.09 -6.80
N PHE A 102 -4.57 -8.66 -6.49
CA PHE A 102 -4.24 -10.01 -6.93
C PHE A 102 -5.16 -11.06 -6.31
N ASP A 103 -5.48 -10.94 -5.01
CA ASP A 103 -6.39 -11.87 -4.33
C ASP A 103 -7.83 -11.77 -4.86
N GLU A 104 -8.30 -10.55 -5.14
CA GLU A 104 -9.61 -10.29 -5.74
C GLU A 104 -9.71 -10.82 -7.17
N GLU A 105 -8.69 -10.59 -8.00
CA GLU A 105 -8.63 -11.12 -9.37
C GLU A 105 -8.67 -12.66 -9.40
N GLN A 106 -7.93 -13.32 -8.50
CA GLN A 106 -7.97 -14.77 -8.36
C GLN A 106 -9.35 -15.27 -7.91
N ALA A 107 -9.99 -14.58 -6.97
CA ALA A 107 -11.32 -14.94 -6.49
C ALA A 107 -12.40 -14.82 -7.58
N VAL A 108 -12.34 -13.78 -8.44
CA VAL A 108 -13.23 -13.61 -9.59
C VAL A 108 -13.01 -14.72 -10.62
N ALA A 109 -11.75 -15.02 -10.97
CA ALA A 109 -11.45 -16.09 -11.92
C ALA A 109 -11.96 -17.47 -11.44
N ILE A 110 -11.82 -17.77 -10.14
CA ILE A 110 -12.32 -19.02 -9.54
C ILE A 110 -13.86 -19.06 -9.55
N THR A 111 -14.53 -17.95 -9.23
CA THR A 111 -16.00 -17.90 -9.26
C THR A 111 -16.54 -18.02 -10.68
N GLU A 112 -15.94 -17.37 -11.67
CA GLU A 112 -16.31 -17.55 -13.09
C GLU A 112 -16.15 -19.00 -13.55
N ALA A 113 -15.01 -19.64 -13.23
CA ALA A 113 -14.76 -21.03 -13.57
C ALA A 113 -15.77 -21.98 -12.89
N ASN A 114 -16.08 -21.75 -11.63
CA ASN A 114 -17.07 -22.53 -10.88
C ASN A 114 -18.49 -22.34 -11.42
N THR A 115 -18.86 -21.11 -11.80
CA THR A 115 -20.17 -20.78 -12.38
C THR A 115 -20.35 -21.46 -13.74
N ALA A 116 -19.32 -21.40 -14.60
CA ALA A 116 -19.31 -22.08 -15.89
C ALA A 116 -19.46 -23.61 -15.75
N HIS A 117 -18.76 -24.22 -14.77
CA HIS A 117 -18.86 -25.64 -14.49
C HIS A 117 -20.24 -26.06 -13.97
N LEU A 118 -20.88 -25.24 -13.12
CA LEU A 118 -22.25 -25.48 -12.64
C LEU A 118 -23.28 -25.38 -13.77
N LEU A 119 -23.15 -24.41 -14.67
CA LEU A 119 -24.01 -24.28 -15.85
C LEU A 119 -23.85 -25.47 -16.82
N LEU A 120 -22.64 -26.00 -16.98
CA LEU A 120 -22.40 -27.21 -17.78
C LEU A 120 -23.04 -28.46 -17.15
N LYS A 121 -22.97 -28.60 -15.83
CA LYS A 121 -23.58 -29.73 -15.09
C LYS A 121 -25.12 -29.70 -15.12
N CYS A 122 -25.73 -28.51 -15.17
CA CYS A 122 -27.18 -28.35 -15.20
C CYS A 122 -27.81 -28.77 -16.55
N GLN A 123 -27.04 -28.86 -17.64
CA GLN A 123 -27.55 -29.23 -18.98
C GLN A 123 -27.81 -30.74 -19.20
N CYS A 124 -27.53 -31.61 -18.23
CA CYS A 124 -27.75 -33.06 -18.36
C CYS A 124 -29.02 -33.59 -17.65
N GLY A 125 -29.77 -32.75 -16.95
CA GLY A 125 -30.97 -33.16 -16.19
C GLY A 125 -32.31 -32.97 -16.91
N SER A 126 -32.33 -32.40 -18.11
CA SER A 126 -33.56 -32.17 -18.87
C SER A 126 -33.26 -32.33 -20.35
N GLY A 127 -33.76 -33.39 -20.97
CA GLY A 127 -33.53 -33.66 -22.38
C GLY A 127 -34.08 -32.53 -23.26
N ILE A 128 -33.23 -31.59 -23.68
CA ILE A 128 -33.53 -30.62 -24.74
C ILE A 128 -32.29 -30.44 -25.62
N ARG A 129 -32.54 -30.45 -26.94
CA ARG A 129 -31.59 -30.60 -28.04
C ARG A 129 -30.45 -29.57 -28.03
N LYS A 130 -29.24 -30.07 -28.29
CA LYS A 130 -28.07 -29.28 -28.69
C LYS A 130 -28.39 -28.39 -29.90
N LYS A 131 -28.25 -27.07 -29.77
CA LYS A 131 -27.90 -26.18 -30.88
C LYS A 131 -26.76 -25.25 -30.45
N GLN A 132 -25.63 -25.52 -31.09
CA GLN A 132 -24.45 -24.70 -31.33
C GLN A 132 -24.53 -23.24 -30.83
N PHE A 133 -23.74 -22.92 -29.81
CA PHE A 133 -23.28 -21.55 -29.55
C PHE A 133 -21.95 -21.56 -28.81
N TRP A 134 -20.89 -22.07 -29.44
CA TRP A 134 -19.51 -21.89 -28.99
C TRP A 134 -18.65 -21.66 -30.22
N LYS A 135 -18.46 -20.39 -30.56
CA LYS A 135 -17.35 -19.79 -31.32
C LYS A 135 -17.73 -18.35 -31.62
N SER A 136 -17.45 -17.43 -30.70
CA SER A 136 -17.19 -16.00 -30.96
C SER A 136 -17.07 -15.26 -29.63
N SER A 137 -15.93 -15.38 -28.93
CA SER A 137 -15.39 -14.27 -28.11
C SER A 137 -14.02 -14.62 -27.51
N TRP A 138 -13.10 -15.16 -28.31
CA TRP A 138 -11.67 -15.16 -27.99
C TRP A 138 -10.94 -14.59 -29.20
N SER A 139 -11.17 -13.31 -29.44
CA SER A 139 -10.38 -12.49 -30.35
C SER A 139 -10.46 -11.07 -29.82
N ASN A 140 -9.50 -10.73 -28.97
CA ASN A 140 -8.80 -9.43 -28.92
C ASN A 140 -8.24 -9.17 -27.51
N HIS A 141 -7.06 -9.73 -27.24
CA HIS A 141 -6.03 -8.92 -26.62
C HIS A 141 -4.66 -9.37 -27.15
N SER A 142 -4.25 -8.68 -28.21
CA SER A 142 -2.88 -8.70 -28.72
C SER A 142 -2.01 -8.00 -27.68
N PHE A 143 -1.16 -8.77 -26.99
CA PHE A 143 -0.02 -8.20 -26.29
C PHE A 143 1.00 -7.78 -27.35
N ARG A 144 1.21 -6.47 -27.47
CA ARG A 144 2.42 -5.88 -28.02
C ARG A 144 2.86 -4.75 -27.10
#